data_AF-A0A9D3YGV5-F1
#
_entry.id   AF-A0A9D3YGV5-F1
#
_cell.length_a   1.000
_cell.length_b   1.000
_cell.length_c   1.000
_cell.angle_alpha   90.00
_cell.angle_beta   90.00
_cell.angle_gamma   90.00
#
_symmetry.space_group_name_H-M   'P 1'
#
loop_
_entity.id
_entity.type
_entity.pdbx_description
1 polymer ?
#
loop_
_entity_poly.entity_id
_entity_poly.type
_entity_poly.pdbx_seq_one_letter_code
_entity_poly.pdbx_strand_id
1 'polypeptide(L)'
;MDLRRNVVSYRRKKIKKLLGTKSPRLKERISKEYTSSEKDKVVKTSARRDKRRYIERLAEEAETAAEHNDMKTVYRNTRKL
;
A
#
# COMPACT_ATOMS: atom_id res chain seq x y z
N MET A 1 5.00 16.35 -13.02
CA MET A 1 4.12 16.40 -11.82
C MET A 1 3.80 14.96 -11.39
N ASP A 2 4.35 14.50 -10.25
CA ASP A 2 4.14 13.13 -9.76
C ASP A 2 2.66 12.84 -9.45
N LEU A 3 1.98 12.06 -10.32
CA LEU A 3 0.59 11.65 -10.10
C LEU A 3 0.40 10.93 -8.75
N ARG A 4 1.42 10.20 -8.27
CA ARG A 4 1.36 9.47 -6.99
C ARG A 4 1.27 10.40 -5.77
N ARG A 5 2.02 11.51 -5.75
CA ARG A 5 1.95 12.51 -4.65
C ARG A 5 0.58 13.16 -4.56
N ASN A 6 -0.03 13.44 -5.72
CA ASN A 6 -1.35 14.05 -5.79
C ASN A 6 -2.43 13.10 -5.23
N VAL A 7 -2.39 11.82 -5.59
CA VAL A 7 -3.36 10.83 -5.14
C VAL A 7 -3.25 10.55 -3.63
N VAL A 8 -2.04 10.46 -3.07
CA VAL A 8 -1.84 10.29 -1.61
C VAL A 8 -2.31 11.52 -0.82
N SER A 9 -2.00 12.72 -1.31
CA SER A 9 -2.50 13.98 -0.73
C SER A 9 -4.03 14.05 -0.74
N TYR A 10 -4.65 13.65 -1.85
CA TYR A 10 -6.11 13.58 -1.98
C TYR A 10 -6.74 12.62 -0.97
N ARG A 11 -6.19 11.41 -0.79
CA ARG A 11 -6.64 10.46 0.22
C ARG A 11 -6.55 11.04 1.63
N ARG A 12 -5.41 11.65 2.00
CA ARG A 12 -5.24 12.27 3.33
C ARG A 12 -6.29 13.34 3.60
N LYS A 13 -6.59 14.19 2.59
CA LYS A 13 -7.64 15.22 2.69
C LYS A 13 -9.03 14.62 2.91
N LYS A 14 -9.40 13.55 2.19
CA LYS A 14 -10.71 12.88 2.34
C LYS A 14 -10.83 12.19 3.70
N ILE A 15 -9.79 11.49 4.17
CA ILE A 15 -9.77 10.87 5.51
C ILE A 15 -9.91 11.94 6.60
N LYS A 16 -9.19 13.06 6.50
CA LYS A 16 -9.30 14.16 7.47
C LYS A 16 -10.74 14.70 7.55
N LYS A 17 -11.40 14.89 6.40
CA LYS A 17 -12.82 15.30 6.36
C LYS A 17 -13.75 14.27 7.00
N LEU A 18 -13.50 12.98 6.74
CA LEU A 18 -14.32 11.89 7.28
C LEU A 18 -14.18 11.75 8.81
N LEU A 19 -12.97 11.91 9.34
CA LEU A 19 -12.70 11.90 10.78
C LEU A 19 -13.24 13.14 11.50
N GLY A 20 -13.19 14.32 10.86
CA GLY A 20 -13.71 15.57 11.43
C GLY A 20 -15.23 15.69 11.42
N THR A 21 -15.92 14.89 10.61
CA THR A 21 -17.39 14.94 10.51
C THR A 21 -18.04 14.14 11.63
N LYS A 22 -18.97 14.72 12.39
CA LYS A 22 -19.71 14.00 13.45
C LYS A 22 -20.97 13.27 12.95
N SER A 23 -21.58 13.76 11.86
CA SER A 23 -22.82 13.19 11.31
C SER A 23 -22.59 11.84 10.62
N PRO A 24 -23.29 10.76 11.02
CA PRO A 24 -23.17 9.44 10.39
C PRO A 24 -23.55 9.44 8.90
N ARG A 25 -24.65 10.12 8.53
CA ARG A 25 -25.13 10.23 7.14
C ARG A 25 -24.08 10.89 6.23
N LEU A 26 -23.41 11.92 6.75
CA LEU A 26 -22.41 12.65 5.98
C LEU A 26 -21.10 11.85 5.87
N LYS A 27 -20.70 11.09 6.90
CA LYS A 27 -19.59 10.12 6.81
C LYS A 27 -19.84 9.09 5.72
N GLU A 28 -21.05 8.54 5.65
CA GLU A 28 -21.40 7.53 4.65
C GLU A 28 -21.33 8.08 3.23
N ARG A 29 -21.85 9.29 3.01
CA ARG A 29 -21.77 9.98 1.70
C ARG A 29 -20.31 10.22 1.27
N ILE A 30 -19.48 10.75 2.16
CA ILE A 30 -18.05 11.00 1.88
C ILE A 30 -17.30 9.68 1.64
N SER A 31 -17.64 8.62 2.38
CA SER A 31 -17.06 7.29 2.19
C SER A 31 -17.41 6.70 0.82
N LYS A 32 -18.68 6.77 0.43
CA LYS A 32 -19.15 6.31 -0.89
C LYS A 32 -18.47 7.07 -2.01
N GLU A 33 -18.42 8.40 -1.93
CA GLU A 33 -17.75 9.26 -2.92
C GLU A 33 -16.25 8.96 -3.06
N TYR A 34 -15.57 8.70 -1.94
CA TYR A 34 -14.15 8.33 -1.99
C TYR A 34 -13.95 6.92 -2.56
N THR A 35 -14.78 5.95 -2.17
CA THR A 35 -14.67 4.55 -2.60
C THR A 35 -15.01 4.36 -4.08
N SER A 36 -15.96 5.14 -4.62
CA SER A 36 -16.28 5.13 -6.05
C SER A 36 -15.29 5.92 -6.91
N SER A 37 -14.34 6.63 -6.31
CA SER A 37 -13.36 7.43 -7.06
C SER A 37 -12.26 6.57 -7.67
N GLU A 38 -11.89 6.89 -8.92
CA GLU A 38 -10.77 6.25 -9.62
C GLU A 38 -9.43 6.42 -8.87
N LYS A 39 -9.35 7.47 -8.05
CA LYS A 39 -8.19 7.74 -7.18
C LYS A 39 -8.02 6.68 -6.09
N ASP A 40 -9.09 6.14 -5.51
CA ASP A 40 -8.98 5.08 -4.51
C ASP A 40 -8.48 3.76 -5.13
N LYS A 41 -8.94 3.43 -6.35
CA LYS A 41 -8.43 2.30 -7.12
C LYS A 41 -6.93 2.44 -7.37
N VAL A 42 -6.47 3.61 -7.79
CA VAL A 42 -5.04 3.90 -8.01
C VAL A 42 -4.22 3.73 -6.73
N VAL A 43 -4.69 4.22 -5.58
CA VAL A 43 -4.01 4.01 -4.28
C VAL A 43 -3.89 2.51 -3.98
N LYS A 44 -5.00 1.79 -4.06
CA LYS A 44 -5.04 0.36 -3.70
C LYS A 44 -4.16 -0.46 -4.63
N THR A 45 -4.21 -0.21 -5.94
CA THR A 45 -3.36 -0.89 -6.92
C THR A 45 -1.89 -0.58 -6.70
N SER A 46 -1.52 0.68 -6.43
CA SER A 46 -0.12 1.02 -6.11
C SER A 46 0.34 0.33 -4.84
N ALA A 47 -0.45 0.36 -3.76
CA ALA A 47 -0.10 -0.28 -2.50
C ALA A 47 0.08 -1.80 -2.65
N ARG A 48 -0.78 -2.46 -3.44
CA ARG A 48 -0.62 -3.89 -3.77
C ARG A 48 0.65 -4.16 -4.57
N ARG A 49 0.95 -3.31 -5.55
CA ARG A 49 2.19 -3.41 -6.34
C ARG A 49 3.43 -3.21 -5.48
N ASP A 50 3.41 -2.26 -4.56
CA ASP A 50 4.53 -2.01 -3.64
C ASP A 50 4.73 -3.19 -2.69
N LYS A 51 3.65 -3.77 -2.15
CA LYS A 51 3.71 -5.01 -1.37
C LYS A 51 4.31 -6.16 -2.18
N ARG A 52 3.85 -6.35 -3.41
CA ARG A 52 4.35 -7.41 -4.30
C ARG A 52 5.84 -7.25 -4.56
N ARG A 53 6.28 -6.05 -4.95
CA ARG A 53 7.70 -5.73 -5.19
C ARG A 53 8.56 -6.00 -3.96
N TYR A 54 8.05 -5.72 -2.77
CA TYR A 54 8.77 -5.99 -1.53
C TYR A 54 8.95 -7.50 -1.29
N ILE A 55 7.91 -8.30 -1.53
CA ILE A 55 7.95 -9.77 -1.41
C ILE A 55 8.88 -10.38 -2.47
N GLU A 56 8.75 -9.96 -3.73
CA GLU A 56 9.62 -10.40 -4.84
C GLU A 56 11.09 -10.14 -4.51
N ARG A 57 11.43 -8.93 -4.05
CA ARG A 57 12.80 -8.61 -3.63
C ARG A 57 13.29 -9.49 -2.47
N LEU A 58 12.43 -9.80 -1.48
CA LEU A 58 12.82 -10.69 -0.38
C LEU A 58 13.08 -12.12 -0.86
N ALA A 59 12.32 -12.58 -1.86
CA ALA A 59 12.53 -13.88 -2.49
C ALA A 59 13.84 -13.90 -3.30
N GLU A 60 14.08 -12.89 -4.13
CA GLU A 60 15.35 -12.72 -4.87
C GLU A 60 16.56 -12.67 -3.93
N GLU A 61 16.47 -11.95 -2.82
CA GLU A 61 17.53 -11.90 -1.80
C GLU A 61 17.74 -13.25 -1.09
N ALA A 62 16.68 -14.06 -0.97
CA ALA A 62 16.79 -15.41 -0.41
C ALA A 62 17.43 -16.38 -1.42
N GLU A 63 17.06 -16.30 -2.71
CA GLU A 63 17.63 -17.10 -3.78
C GLU A 63 19.14 -16.85 -3.92
N THR A 64 19.53 -15.58 -4.03
CA THR A 64 20.95 -15.18 -4.09
C THR A 64 21.72 -15.61 -2.84
N ALA A 65 21.15 -15.50 -1.64
CA ALA A 65 21.79 -15.99 -0.43
C ALA A 65 21.98 -17.52 -0.42
N ALA A 66 21.03 -18.28 -0.98
CA ALA A 66 21.14 -19.72 -1.10
C ALA A 66 22.27 -20.13 -2.06
N GLU A 67 22.43 -19.43 -3.19
CA GLU A 67 23.56 -19.63 -4.12
C GLU A 67 24.92 -19.46 -3.43
N HIS A 68 25.01 -18.52 -2.49
CA HIS A 68 26.23 -18.23 -1.73
C HIS A 68 26.37 -19.07 -0.44
N ASN A 69 25.49 -20.05 -0.21
CA ASN A 69 25.42 -20.85 1.02
C ASN A 69 25.21 -20.04 2.33
N ASP A 70 24.69 -18.81 2.25
CA ASP A 70 24.32 -18.00 3.44
C ASP A 70 22.94 -18.40 3.96
N MET A 71 22.86 -19.57 4.59
CA MET A 71 21.63 -20.14 5.14
C MET A 71 20.98 -19.26 6.23
N LYS A 72 21.77 -18.42 6.90
CA LYS A 72 21.26 -17.48 7.91
C LYS A 72 20.41 -16.40 7.25
N THR A 73 20.87 -15.85 6.13
CA THR A 73 20.11 -14.86 5.36
C THR A 73 18.90 -15.48 4.67
N VAL A 74 19.03 -16.70 4.13
CA VAL A 74 17.90 -17.48 3.59
C VAL A 74 16.79 -17.60 4.63
N TYR A 75 17.09 -18.16 5.81
CA TYR A 75 16.11 -18.34 6.88
C TYR A 75 15.48 -17.02 7.33
N ARG A 76 16.29 -15.97 7.47
CA ARG A 76 15.81 -14.65 7.90
C ARG A 76 14.83 -14.03 6.90
N ASN A 77 15.09 -14.20 5.60
CA ASN A 77 14.26 -13.62 4.56
C ASN A 77 12.98 -14.44 4.34
N THR A 78 13.08 -15.77 4.32
CA THR A 78 11.90 -16.65 4.17
C THR A 78 10.95 -16.58 5.37
N ARG A 79 11.45 -16.35 6.59
CA ARG A 79 10.59 -16.10 7.77
C ARG A 79 9.76 -14.80 7.67
N LYS A 80 10.16 -13.86 6.81
CA LYS A 80 9.48 -12.57 6.61
C LYS A 80 8.53 -12.55 5.42
N LEU A 81 8.56 -13.58 4.57
CA LEU A 81 7.61 -13.80 3.48
C LEU A 81 6.26 -14.26 4.07
#